data_AF-A0A2J5P4V9-F1
#
_entry.id   AF-A0A2J5P4V9-F1
#
_cell.length_a   1.000
_cell.length_b   1.000
_cell.length_c   1.000
_cell.angle_alpha   90.00
_cell.angle_beta   90.00
_cell.angle_gamma   90.00
#
_symmetry.space_group_name_H-M   'P 1'
#
loop_
_entity.id
_entity.type
_entity.pdbx_description
1 polymer ?
#
loop_
_entity_poly.entity_id
_entity_poly.type
_entity_poly.pdbx_seq_one_letter_code
_entity_poly.pdbx_strand_id
1 'polypeptide(L)'
;MNTPRRVVVTGYGAVTPLGMNTSESWAAIMDYKLGYRYCDKSAAGIKSRFYGLIDEEPSLKGVPAAIRRRLPRYARLTLAAAREAMQMAFGDDTPE
;
A
#
# COMPACT_ATOMS: atom_id res chain seq x y z
N MET A 1 30.39 24.66 -11.20
CA MET A 1 29.00 24.32 -11.59
C MET A 1 28.52 23.22 -10.66
N ASN A 2 27.41 23.42 -9.95
CA ASN A 2 26.85 22.39 -9.07
C ASN A 2 25.91 21.53 -9.92
N THR A 3 26.41 20.42 -10.47
CA THR A 3 25.58 19.49 -11.25
C THR A 3 24.56 18.86 -10.30
N PRO A 4 23.26 18.87 -10.61
CA PRO A 4 22.25 18.31 -9.72
C PRO A 4 22.54 16.82 -9.46
N ARG A 5 22.44 16.41 -8.19
CA ARG A 5 22.62 15.01 -7.79
C ARG A 5 21.51 14.15 -8.39
N ARG A 6 21.87 12.97 -8.90
CA ARG A 6 20.90 11.99 -9.39
C ARG A 6 20.17 11.34 -8.21
N VAL A 7 18.86 11.21 -8.35
CA VAL A 7 17.99 10.46 -7.42
C VAL A 7 17.50 9.22 -8.15
N VAL A 8 17.54 8.07 -7.47
CA VAL A 8 17.09 6.77 -8.00
C VAL A 8 16.10 6.13 -7.03
N VAL A 9 15.25 5.25 -7.55
CA VAL A 9 14.33 4.44 -6.74
C VAL A 9 15.04 3.14 -6.37
N THR A 10 15.22 2.91 -5.06
CA THR A 10 15.87 1.71 -4.52
C THR A 10 14.90 0.72 -3.89
N GLY A 11 13.69 1.18 -3.56
CA GLY A 11 12.63 0.31 -3.04
C GLY A 11 11.26 0.93 -3.23
N TYR A 12 10.26 0.07 -3.29
CA TYR A 12 8.86 0.43 -3.44
C TYR A 12 7.99 -0.60 -2.72
N GLY A 13 6.77 -0.20 -2.39
CA GLY A 13 5.80 -1.06 -1.74
C GLY A 13 4.39 -0.66 -2.12
N ALA A 14 3.48 -1.61 -2.09
CA ALA A 14 2.13 -1.42 -2.60
C ALA A 14 1.09 -2.19 -1.77
N VAL A 15 0.05 -1.48 -1.36
CA VAL A 15 -1.18 -2.11 -0.86
C VAL A 15 -2.31 -1.58 -1.72
N THR A 16 -2.91 -2.47 -2.52
CA THR A 16 -3.86 -2.10 -3.56
C THR A 16 -5.03 -3.08 -3.57
N PRO A 17 -6.14 -2.76 -4.28
CA PRO A 17 -7.20 -3.73 -4.53
C PRO A 17 -6.75 -4.98 -5.32
N LEU A 18 -5.55 -4.97 -5.89
CA LEU A 18 -4.97 -6.06 -6.68
C LEU A 18 -3.99 -6.93 -5.87
N GLY A 19 -3.64 -6.53 -4.64
CA GLY A 19 -2.70 -7.26 -3.81
C GLY A 19 -2.24 -6.47 -2.58
N MET A 20 -1.83 -7.18 -1.54
CA MET A 20 -1.37 -6.61 -0.26
C MET A 20 0.14 -6.33 -0.22
N ASN A 21 0.84 -6.61 -1.32
CA ASN A 21 2.23 -6.25 -1.57
C ASN A 21 2.45 -5.97 -3.09
N THR A 22 3.65 -5.55 -3.45
CA THR A 22 3.99 -5.21 -4.83
C THR A 22 4.03 -6.43 -5.74
N SER A 23 4.51 -7.57 -5.25
CA SER A 23 4.57 -8.80 -6.06
C SER A 23 3.18 -9.27 -6.47
N GLU A 24 2.24 -9.30 -5.52
CA GLU A 24 0.84 -9.64 -5.78
C GLU A 24 0.17 -8.63 -6.70
N SER A 25 0.35 -7.33 -6.42
CA SER A 25 -0.21 -6.26 -7.25
C SER A 25 0.30 -6.37 -8.69
N TRP A 26 1.60 -6.59 -8.89
CA TRP A 26 2.19 -6.74 -10.21
C TRP A 26 1.73 -8.01 -10.92
N ALA A 27 1.71 -9.15 -10.25
CA ALA A 27 1.21 -10.39 -10.82
C ALA A 27 -0.26 -10.25 -11.27
N ALA A 28 -1.10 -9.60 -10.48
CA ALA A 28 -2.50 -9.36 -10.83
C ALA A 28 -2.65 -8.41 -12.04
N ILE A 29 -1.78 -7.39 -12.16
CA ILE A 29 -1.72 -6.53 -13.35
C ILE A 29 -1.34 -7.36 -14.58
N MET A 30 -0.30 -8.20 -14.49
CA MET A 30 0.16 -9.05 -15.58
C MET A 30 -0.88 -10.10 -16.00
N ASP A 31 -1.68 -10.56 -15.05
CA ASP A 31 -2.82 -11.47 -15.28
C ASP A 31 -4.10 -10.75 -15.75
N TYR A 32 -4.05 -9.43 -16.00
CA TYR A 32 -5.21 -8.61 -16.38
C TYR A 32 -6.40 -8.72 -15.41
N LYS A 33 -6.14 -8.89 -14.12
CA LYS A 33 -7.20 -8.95 -13.10
C LYS A 33 -7.81 -7.56 -12.88
N LEU A 34 -9.12 -7.53 -12.63
CA LEU A 34 -9.84 -6.30 -12.30
C LEU A 34 -9.64 -5.95 -10.82
N GLY A 35 -9.08 -4.76 -10.57
CA GLY A 35 -8.89 -4.21 -9.22
C GLY A 35 -10.08 -3.44 -8.68
N TYR A 36 -11.27 -3.65 -9.24
CA TYR A 36 -12.48 -2.96 -8.82
C TYR A 36 -13.70 -3.87 -8.97
N ARG A 37 -14.73 -3.59 -8.18
CA ARG A 37 -15.99 -4.35 -8.20
C ARG A 37 -17.19 -3.45 -8.04
N TYR A 38 -18.35 -3.95 -8.47
CA TYR A 38 -19.62 -3.29 -8.20
C TYR A 38 -19.87 -3.24 -6.68
N CYS A 39 -20.25 -2.07 -6.17
CA CYS A 39 -20.67 -1.87 -4.79
C CYS A 39 -21.72 -0.75 -4.75
N ASP A 40 -22.94 -1.08 -4.34
CA ASP A 40 -23.97 -0.06 -4.17
C ASP A 40 -23.79 0.68 -2.85
N LYS A 41 -23.54 1.99 -2.93
CA LYS A 41 -23.46 2.92 -1.81
C LYS A 41 -24.56 3.98 -1.86
N SER A 42 -25.66 3.70 -2.57
CA SER A 42 -26.83 4.57 -2.70
C SER A 42 -27.45 4.95 -1.36
N ALA A 43 -27.49 4.03 -0.40
CA ALA A 43 -27.96 4.28 0.97
C ALA A 43 -27.14 5.36 1.70
N ALA A 44 -25.88 5.57 1.29
CA ALA A 44 -25.02 6.65 1.80
C ALA A 44 -25.05 7.91 0.90
N GLY A 45 -25.97 7.98 -0.08
CA GLY A 45 -26.09 9.09 -1.02
C GLY A 45 -25.02 9.08 -2.13
N ILE A 46 -24.22 8.03 -2.26
CA ILE A 46 -23.10 7.98 -3.21
C ILE A 46 -23.59 7.40 -4.55
N LYS A 47 -23.44 8.17 -5.64
CA LYS A 47 -23.87 7.79 -6.99
C LYS A 47 -22.95 6.77 -7.68
N SER A 48 -21.65 6.78 -7.37
CA SER A 48 -20.70 5.83 -7.96
C SER A 48 -21.04 4.38 -7.60
N ARG A 49 -20.78 3.46 -8.53
CA ARG A 49 -21.13 2.03 -8.42
C ARG A 49 -19.93 1.09 -8.46
N PHE A 50 -18.74 1.55 -8.83
CA PHE A 50 -17.55 0.72 -8.94
C PHE A 50 -16.42 1.29 -8.08
N TYR A 51 -15.78 0.41 -7.33
CA TYR A 51 -14.77 0.78 -6.34
C TYR A 51 -13.64 -0.24 -6.31
N GLY A 52 -12.41 0.26 -6.25
CA GLY A 52 -11.25 -0.51 -5.87
C GLY A 52 -11.16 -0.56 -4.35
N LEU A 53 -11.70 -1.62 -3.77
CA LEU A 53 -11.74 -1.81 -2.32
C LEU A 53 -10.59 -2.71 -1.91
N ILE A 54 -9.91 -2.31 -0.84
CA ILE A 54 -9.02 -3.19 -0.09
C ILE A 54 -9.88 -3.75 1.03
N ASP A 55 -10.16 -5.05 1.00
CA ASP A 55 -11.01 -5.69 2.00
C ASP A 55 -10.20 -6.15 3.23
N GLU A 56 -8.91 -6.45 3.02
CA GLU A 56 -7.99 -6.91 4.05
C GLU A 56 -7.44 -5.77 4.93
N GLU A 57 -6.92 -6.14 6.10
CA GLU A 57 -6.19 -5.24 6.99
C GLU A 57 -4.74 -5.70 7.11
N PRO A 58 -3.75 -4.84 6.88
CA PRO A 58 -2.36 -5.24 6.91
C PRO A 58 -1.90 -5.60 8.32
N SER A 59 -0.89 -6.47 8.39
CA SER A 59 -0.21 -6.78 9.64
C SER A 59 0.50 -5.55 10.20
N LEU A 60 0.22 -5.24 11.47
CA LEU A 60 0.91 -4.19 12.24
C LEU A 60 1.90 -4.78 13.24
N LYS A 61 2.43 -5.97 12.97
CA LYS A 61 3.43 -6.64 13.82
C LYS A 61 4.65 -5.72 13.98
N GLY A 62 5.08 -5.49 15.22
CA GLY A 62 6.18 -4.56 15.53
C GLY A 62 5.75 -3.09 15.68
N VAL A 63 4.48 -2.73 15.42
CA VAL A 63 3.95 -1.40 15.75
C VAL A 63 3.49 -1.40 17.22
N PRO A 64 4.02 -0.50 18.06
CA PRO A 64 3.61 -0.37 19.46
C PRO A 64 2.09 -0.19 19.59
N ALA A 65 1.49 -0.81 20.61
CA ALA A 65 0.04 -0.80 20.80
C ALA A 65 -0.54 0.61 20.95
N ALA A 66 0.20 1.52 21.59
CA ALA A 66 -0.18 2.93 21.73
C ALA A 66 -0.36 3.64 20.38
N ILE A 67 0.53 3.36 19.42
CA ILE A 67 0.45 3.90 18.06
C ILE A 67 -0.67 3.21 17.29
N ARG A 68 -0.72 1.87 17.33
CA ARG A 68 -1.67 1.05 16.59
C ARG A 68 -3.13 1.45 16.81
N ARG A 69 -3.50 1.74 18.06
CA ARG A 69 -4.86 2.15 18.45
C ARG A 69 -5.29 3.52 17.91
N ARG A 70 -4.33 4.35 17.50
CA ARG A 70 -4.56 5.71 16.99
C ARG A 70 -4.41 5.83 15.48
N LEU A 71 -3.96 4.77 14.80
CA LEU A 71 -3.78 4.79 13.35
C LEU A 71 -5.14 4.65 12.63
N PRO A 72 -5.57 5.66 11.86
CA PRO A 72 -6.71 5.49 10.96
C PRO A 72 -6.38 4.43 9.89
N ARG A 73 -7.40 3.82 9.29
CA ARG A 73 -7.22 2.72 8.32
C ARG A 73 -6.27 3.07 7.17
N TYR A 74 -6.38 4.27 6.59
CA TYR A 74 -5.46 4.67 5.51
C TYR A 74 -4.00 4.64 5.96
N ALA A 75 -3.69 5.09 7.19
CA ALA A 75 -2.33 5.11 7.72
C ALA A 75 -1.80 3.70 7.98
N ARG A 76 -2.67 2.76 8.38
CA ARG A 76 -2.32 1.33 8.52
C ARG A 76 -1.92 0.72 7.16
N LEU A 77 -2.71 1.00 6.12
CA LEU A 77 -2.42 0.59 4.73
C LEU A 77 -1.09 1.19 4.24
N THR A 78 -0.90 2.49 4.43
CA THR A 78 0.34 3.18 4.04
C THR A 78 1.56 2.65 4.79
N LEU A 79 1.44 2.35 6.08
CA LEU A 79 2.55 1.82 6.86
C LEU A 79 3.02 0.45 6.34
N ALA A 80 2.10 -0.39 5.87
CA ALA A 80 2.46 -1.68 5.28
C ALA A 80 3.23 -1.50 3.97
N ALA A 81 2.74 -0.64 3.06
CA ALA A 81 3.44 -0.30 1.82
C ALA A 81 4.82 0.33 2.11
N ALA A 82 4.91 1.25 3.07
CA ALA A 82 6.18 1.88 3.45
C ALA A 82 7.19 0.86 4.00
N ARG A 83 6.74 -0.11 4.80
CA ARG A 83 7.62 -1.17 5.31
C ARG A 83 8.15 -2.07 4.22
N GLU A 84 7.31 -2.44 3.26
CA GLU A 84 7.75 -3.19 2.09
C GLU A 84 8.82 -2.41 1.30
N ALA A 85 8.59 -1.10 1.07
CA ALA A 85 9.55 -0.24 0.38
C ALA A 85 10.90 -0.15 1.11
N MET A 86 10.87 0.02 2.43
CA MET A 86 12.09 0.06 3.25
C MET A 86 12.84 -1.27 3.25
N GLN A 87 12.12 -2.39 3.39
CA GLN A 87 12.72 -3.73 3.32
C GLN A 87 13.34 -3.99 1.94
N MET A 88 12.69 -3.54 0.86
CA MET A 88 13.24 -3.69 -0.49
C MET A 88 14.50 -2.85 -0.70
N ALA A 89 14.52 -1.62 -0.16
CA ALA A 89 15.64 -0.70 -0.32
C ALA A 89 16.87 -1.07 0.51
N PHE A 90 16.67 -1.59 1.72
CA PHE A 90 17.75 -1.77 2.71
C PHE A 90 17.89 -3.20 3.24
N GLY A 91 16.98 -4.11 2.93
CA GLY A 91 16.98 -5.46 3.51
C GLY A 91 16.87 -5.39 5.03
N ASP A 92 17.79 -6.07 5.72
CA ASP A 92 17.89 -6.06 7.18
C ASP A 92 18.83 -4.96 7.71
N ASP A 93 19.44 -4.18 6.81
CA ASP A 93 20.32 -3.07 7.17
C ASP A 93 19.51 -1.80 7.48
N THR A 94 20.11 -0.91 8.28
CA THR A 94 19.53 0.41 8.56
C THR A 94 20.02 1.44 7.55
N PRO A 95 19.16 2.35 7.06
CA PRO A 95 19.62 3.50 6.29
C PRO A 95 20.59 4.34 7.12
N GLU A 96 21.80 4.58 6.58
CA GLU A 96 22.81 5.50 7.12
C GLU A 96 22.47 6.97 6.84
#